data_AF-A0A358KKQ8-F1
#
_entry.id   AF-A0A358KKQ8-F1
#
_cell.length_a   1.000
_cell.length_b   1.000
_cell.length_c   1.000
_cell.angle_alpha   90.00
_cell.angle_beta   90.00
_cell.angle_gamma   90.00
#
_symmetry.space_group_name_H-M   'P 1'
#
loop_
_entity.id
_entity.type
_entity.pdbx_description
1 polymer ?
#
loop_
_entity_poly.entity_id
_entity_poly.type
_entity_poly.pdbx_seq_one_letter_code
_entity_poly.pdbx_strand_id
1 'polypeptide(L)'
;MKPVHMLKGFFAISLLLGLSGNVALAAKGARSLTAFGYENCIELKNKTTRVVLAPSGGRVLAYEINGVNTLYLSESDSQGKGGSSAGRFDIGPERVLPRHDLLWSGPYEGEITGARSARFTSGKDEATGFQIVRDFRLAAKGTHLRIKQTVINISDKTRQVCYWCRTFVHGQGICVVPVTEHSRMPRKHVIYENGTTINFLPDDEKISQRDGYVLVEGPPRMPKLGFDSKAGWMAYLMRNDLLFVKGWPTYPKRPYNEMAGLTLSIW
;
A
#
# COMPACT_ATOMS: atom_id res chain seq x y z
N MET A 1 -3.67 80.26 40.41
CA MET A 1 -2.88 79.19 39.77
C MET A 1 -3.17 77.87 40.46
N LYS A 2 -3.92 76.98 39.80
CA LYS A 2 -4.19 75.59 40.20
C LYS A 2 -4.18 74.74 38.92
N PRO A 3 -3.66 73.50 38.92
CA PRO A 3 -3.29 72.80 37.71
C PRO A 3 -4.45 71.98 37.12
N VAL A 4 -4.48 71.91 35.79
CA VAL A 4 -5.34 71.04 35.00
C VAL A 4 -4.77 69.62 35.03
N HIS A 5 -5.52 68.66 35.59
CA HIS A 5 -5.19 67.24 35.48
C HIS A 5 -5.67 66.69 34.13
N MET A 6 -4.71 66.37 33.25
CA MET A 6 -4.92 65.58 32.04
C MET A 6 -5.08 64.10 32.43
N LEU A 7 -6.28 63.54 32.23
CA LEU A 7 -6.57 62.13 32.38
C LEU A 7 -6.09 61.37 31.13
N LYS A 8 -4.97 60.64 31.22
CA LYS A 8 -4.55 59.70 30.17
C LYS A 8 -5.28 58.37 30.37
N GLY A 9 -6.31 58.13 29.55
CA GLY A 9 -6.93 56.82 29.44
C GLY A 9 -6.00 55.85 28.70
N PHE A 10 -5.52 54.83 29.39
CA PHE A 10 -4.88 53.67 28.76
C PHE A 10 -5.98 52.70 28.31
N PHE A 11 -6.21 52.62 26.99
CA PHE A 11 -6.99 51.54 26.39
C PHE A 11 -6.09 50.29 26.31
N ALA A 12 -6.34 49.32 27.18
CA ALA A 12 -5.76 47.99 27.05
C ALA A 12 -6.55 47.22 25.98
N ILE A 13 -5.97 47.09 24.79
CA ILE A 13 -6.46 46.17 23.76
C ILE A 13 -5.99 44.77 24.15
N SER A 14 -6.86 43.99 24.79
CA SER A 14 -6.68 42.57 25.03
C SER A 14 -6.82 41.83 23.69
N LEU A 15 -5.68 41.49 23.08
CA LEU A 15 -5.61 40.62 21.92
C LEU A 15 -5.96 39.19 22.36
N LEU A 16 -7.21 38.79 22.18
CA LEU A 16 -7.64 37.39 22.29
C LEU A 16 -6.97 36.60 21.15
N LEU A 17 -5.82 35.99 21.43
CA LEU A 17 -5.30 34.89 20.62
C LEU A 17 -6.31 33.75 20.68
N GLY A 18 -7.14 33.64 19.64
CA GLY A 18 -7.93 32.46 19.38
C GLY A 18 -6.97 31.28 19.18
N LEU A 19 -6.99 30.34 20.12
CA LEU A 19 -6.48 28.99 19.92
C LEU A 19 -7.23 28.42 18.71
N SER A 20 -6.60 28.41 17.54
CA SER A 20 -7.05 27.64 16.39
C SER A 20 -6.90 26.17 16.73
N GLY A 21 -7.92 25.62 17.39
CA GLY A 21 -8.09 24.19 17.51
C GLY A 21 -8.07 23.59 16.11
N ASN A 22 -7.15 22.65 15.88
CA ASN A 22 -7.12 21.82 14.69
C ASN A 22 -8.44 21.04 14.62
N VAL A 23 -9.47 21.63 13.99
CA VAL A 23 -10.65 20.89 13.58
C VAL A 23 -10.15 19.93 12.51
N ALA A 24 -10.02 18.65 12.88
CA ALA A 24 -9.69 17.59 11.95
C ALA A 24 -10.58 17.72 10.71
N LEU A 25 -9.98 17.92 9.52
CA LEU A 25 -10.69 18.05 8.26
C LEU A 25 -11.43 16.73 7.96
N ALA A 26 -12.65 16.60 8.47
CA ALA A 26 -13.53 15.50 8.11
C ALA A 26 -14.16 15.82 6.75
N ALA A 27 -13.65 15.19 5.70
CA ALA A 27 -14.32 15.19 4.39
C ALA A 27 -15.32 14.04 4.32
N LYS A 28 -16.32 14.12 3.42
CA LYS A 28 -17.37 13.08 3.33
C LYS A 28 -16.77 11.68 3.15
N GLY A 29 -16.88 10.84 4.18
CA GLY A 29 -16.35 9.47 4.20
C GLY A 29 -14.83 9.40 4.32
N ALA A 30 -14.18 10.43 4.86
CA ALA A 30 -12.78 10.44 5.24
C ALA A 30 -12.60 11.13 6.60
N ARG A 31 -11.87 10.53 7.54
CA ARG A 31 -11.58 11.14 8.84
C ARG A 31 -10.27 10.63 9.41
N SER A 32 -9.61 11.45 10.22
CA SER A 32 -8.48 11.01 11.04
C SER A 32 -8.97 10.19 12.24
N LEU A 33 -8.16 9.23 12.67
CA LEU A 33 -8.42 8.42 13.86
C LEU A 33 -7.12 7.83 14.43
N THR A 34 -7.20 7.35 15.67
CA THR A 34 -6.21 6.42 16.22
C THR A 34 -6.71 5.00 15.97
N ALA A 35 -5.85 4.13 15.42
CA ALA A 35 -6.19 2.75 15.15
C ALA A 35 -4.93 1.87 15.15
N PHE A 36 -5.07 0.62 15.61
CA PHE A 36 -4.00 -0.39 15.56
C PHE A 36 -2.66 0.06 16.17
N GLY A 37 -2.71 0.83 17.27
CA GLY A 37 -1.52 1.38 17.92
C GLY A 37 -0.86 2.56 17.19
N TYR A 38 -1.47 3.10 16.13
CA TYR A 38 -0.98 4.27 15.41
C TYR A 38 -1.91 5.47 15.59
N GLU A 39 -1.32 6.61 15.92
CA GLU A 39 -1.96 7.91 15.79
C GLU A 39 -1.97 8.36 14.33
N ASN A 40 -2.79 9.38 14.02
CA ASN A 40 -2.85 10.00 12.69
C ASN A 40 -3.13 9.02 11.55
N CYS A 41 -3.85 7.93 11.83
CA CYS A 41 -4.42 7.11 10.77
C CYS A 41 -5.50 7.90 10.03
N ILE A 42 -5.79 7.48 8.81
CA ILE A 42 -6.92 8.00 8.03
C ILE A 42 -7.87 6.86 7.69
N GLU A 43 -9.13 6.99 8.07
CA GLU A 43 -10.21 6.11 7.68
C GLU A 43 -10.87 6.65 6.41
N LEU A 44 -11.03 5.79 5.39
CA LEU A 44 -11.90 6.05 4.24
C LEU A 44 -13.10 5.10 4.30
N LYS A 45 -14.32 5.62 4.20
CA LYS A 45 -15.54 4.82 4.38
C LYS A 45 -16.67 5.20 3.43
N ASN A 46 -17.38 4.19 2.95
CA ASN A 46 -18.68 4.32 2.28
C ASN A 46 -19.70 3.37 2.95
N LYS A 47 -20.84 3.08 2.30
CA LYS A 47 -21.89 2.21 2.87
C LYS A 47 -21.41 0.76 3.12
N THR A 48 -20.57 0.23 2.25
CA THR A 48 -20.17 -1.19 2.24
C THR A 48 -18.75 -1.42 2.72
N THR A 49 -17.89 -0.42 2.59
CA THR A 49 -16.44 -0.60 2.67
C THR A 49 -15.79 0.40 3.59
N ARG A 50 -14.84 -0.09 4.38
CA ARG A 50 -14.00 0.69 5.27
C ARG A 50 -12.53 0.37 4.99
N VAL A 51 -11.71 1.41 4.93
CA VAL A 51 -10.26 1.33 4.73
C VAL A 51 -9.59 2.09 5.86
N VAL A 52 -8.55 1.53 6.47
CA VAL A 52 -7.70 2.24 7.42
C VAL A 52 -6.29 2.35 6.88
N LEU A 53 -5.84 3.60 6.70
CA LEU A 53 -4.51 3.96 6.23
C LEU A 53 -3.66 4.40 7.42
N ALA A 54 -2.40 3.96 7.45
CA ALA A 54 -1.48 4.27 8.54
C ALA A 54 -0.24 5.04 8.07
N PRO A 55 0.27 5.97 8.90
CA PRO A 55 1.47 6.76 8.58
C PRO A 55 2.74 5.92 8.55
N SER A 56 2.84 4.83 9.32
CA SER A 56 3.99 3.94 9.25
C SER A 56 4.03 3.22 7.90
N GLY A 57 5.01 3.59 7.08
CA GLY A 57 5.20 3.09 5.73
C GLY A 57 4.02 3.38 4.82
N GLY A 58 3.21 4.42 5.07
CA GLY A 58 2.09 4.89 4.22
C GLY A 58 1.20 3.76 3.68
N ARG A 59 0.71 2.89 4.56
CA ARG A 59 0.19 1.56 4.21
C ARG A 59 -1.30 1.39 4.51
N VAL A 60 -1.89 0.29 4.05
CA VAL A 60 -3.28 -0.11 4.35
C VAL A 60 -3.27 -1.17 5.44
N LEU A 61 -3.85 -0.87 6.61
CA LEU A 61 -3.97 -1.80 7.73
C LEU A 61 -5.25 -2.63 7.69
N ALA A 62 -6.33 -2.04 7.17
CA ALA A 62 -7.61 -2.72 7.04
C ALA A 62 -8.27 -2.37 5.71
N TYR A 63 -8.86 -3.38 5.08
CA TYR A 63 -9.75 -3.24 3.94
C TYR A 63 -10.94 -4.16 4.18
N GLU A 64 -12.03 -3.56 4.63
CA GLU A 64 -13.19 -4.27 5.16
C GLU A 64 -14.37 -4.17 4.20
N ILE A 65 -15.09 -5.28 4.06
CA ILE A 65 -16.40 -5.36 3.41
C ILE A 65 -17.40 -5.80 4.46
N ASN A 66 -18.42 -4.98 4.72
CA ASN A 66 -19.45 -5.26 5.74
C ASN A 66 -18.88 -5.66 7.12
N GLY A 67 -17.76 -5.03 7.53
CA GLY A 67 -17.09 -5.27 8.81
C GLY A 67 -16.11 -6.45 8.82
N VAL A 68 -15.99 -7.21 7.73
CA VAL A 68 -15.01 -8.29 7.60
C VAL A 68 -13.75 -7.74 6.94
N ASN A 69 -12.63 -7.72 7.66
CA ASN A 69 -11.33 -7.32 7.10
C ASN A 69 -10.81 -8.44 6.18
N THR A 70 -10.45 -8.11 4.94
CA THR A 70 -9.86 -9.07 4.01
C THR A 70 -8.36 -9.20 4.19
N LEU A 71 -7.71 -8.18 4.76
CA LEU A 71 -6.27 -8.17 4.98
C LEU A 71 -5.93 -8.92 6.25
N TYR A 72 -4.95 -9.83 6.17
CA TYR A 72 -4.37 -10.44 7.33
C TYR A 72 -3.51 -9.42 8.07
N LEU A 73 -3.86 -9.16 9.33
CA LEU A 73 -3.13 -8.30 10.22
C LEU A 73 -2.51 -9.16 11.33
N SER A 74 -1.18 -9.15 11.43
CA SER A 74 -0.46 -9.86 12.49
C SER A 74 -0.73 -9.22 13.85
N GLU A 75 -0.55 -9.98 14.94
CA GLU A 75 -0.73 -9.44 16.30
C GLU A 75 0.16 -8.22 16.54
N SER A 76 1.45 -8.31 16.16
CA SER A 76 2.40 -7.22 16.30
C SER A 76 1.97 -5.97 15.53
N ASP A 77 1.49 -6.13 14.29
CA ASP A 77 0.96 -5.00 13.50
C ASP A 77 -0.34 -4.43 14.09
N SER A 78 -1.20 -5.27 14.69
CA SER A 78 -2.46 -4.83 15.32
C SER A 78 -2.24 -4.00 16.59
N GLN A 79 -1.09 -4.18 17.24
CA GLN A 79 -0.69 -3.47 18.45
C GLN A 79 0.27 -2.29 18.15
N GLY A 80 0.54 -2.00 16.88
CA GLY A 80 1.48 -0.94 16.49
C GLY A 80 2.95 -1.25 16.81
N LYS A 81 3.29 -2.50 17.15
CA LYS A 81 4.65 -2.95 17.51
C LYS A 81 5.54 -3.25 16.29
N GLY A 82 5.05 -2.98 15.09
CA GLY A 82 5.74 -3.26 13.83
C GLY A 82 5.44 -4.65 13.28
N GLY A 83 5.92 -4.91 12.06
CA GLY A 83 5.57 -6.11 11.29
C GLY A 83 5.43 -5.79 9.81
N SER A 84 5.16 -6.83 9.00
CA SER A 84 5.08 -6.71 7.54
C SER A 84 3.77 -7.23 6.95
N SER A 85 2.72 -7.38 7.77
CA SER A 85 1.40 -7.84 7.31
C SER A 85 0.55 -6.72 6.67
N ALA A 86 -0.70 -7.05 6.31
CA ALA A 86 -1.66 -6.21 5.60
C ALA A 86 -1.19 -5.72 4.22
N GLY A 87 -1.60 -4.52 3.80
CA GLY A 87 -1.29 -3.96 2.48
C GLY A 87 -0.14 -2.98 2.53
N ARG A 88 1.03 -3.35 2.03
CA ARG A 88 2.25 -2.52 1.97
C ARG A 88 2.69 -2.25 0.54
N PHE A 89 3.46 -1.19 0.37
CA PHE A 89 4.03 -0.79 -0.91
C PHE A 89 5.51 -0.51 -0.75
N ASP A 90 6.26 -0.76 -1.82
CA ASP A 90 7.71 -0.79 -1.81
C ASP A 90 8.26 -0.37 -3.18
N ILE A 91 9.58 -0.33 -3.29
CA ILE A 91 10.30 -0.14 -4.56
C ILE A 91 11.40 -1.17 -4.73
N GLY A 92 11.74 -1.48 -5.99
CA GLY A 92 12.80 -2.43 -6.33
C GLY A 92 13.71 -1.92 -7.47
N PRO A 93 14.69 -2.71 -7.90
CA PRO A 93 14.87 -4.12 -7.55
C PRO A 93 15.45 -4.34 -6.15
N GLU A 94 14.88 -5.27 -5.39
CA GLU A 94 15.21 -5.48 -3.95
C GLU A 94 16.70 -5.70 -3.69
N ARG A 95 17.39 -6.42 -4.59
CA ARG A 95 18.81 -6.80 -4.42
C ARG A 95 19.81 -5.74 -4.89
N VAL A 96 19.36 -4.67 -5.55
CA VAL A 96 20.23 -3.68 -6.20
C VAL A 96 20.02 -2.29 -5.62
N LEU A 97 18.79 -1.94 -5.22
CA LEU A 97 18.55 -0.68 -4.55
C LEU A 97 19.26 -0.65 -3.18
N PRO A 98 19.83 0.50 -2.78
CA PRO A 98 20.26 0.72 -1.41
C PRO A 98 19.13 0.44 -0.42
N ARG A 99 19.48 0.03 0.80
CA ARG A 99 18.50 -0.15 1.89
C ARG A 99 17.75 1.16 2.15
N HIS A 100 16.42 1.07 2.27
CA HIS A 100 15.52 2.23 2.27
C HIS A 100 14.40 2.09 3.30
N ASP A 101 14.78 1.86 4.56
CA ASP A 101 13.86 1.66 5.68
C ASP A 101 12.89 2.85 5.84
N LEU A 102 13.34 4.08 5.50
CA LEU A 102 12.53 5.29 5.49
C LEU A 102 11.35 5.18 4.52
N LEU A 103 11.59 4.72 3.29
CA LEU A 103 10.54 4.56 2.28
C LEU A 103 9.64 3.35 2.58
N TRP A 104 10.22 2.26 3.09
CA TRP A 104 9.52 1.00 3.34
C TRP A 104 8.61 1.04 4.58
N SER A 105 9.13 1.54 5.71
CA SER A 105 8.50 1.44 7.03
C SER A 105 8.48 2.73 7.83
N GLY A 106 9.24 3.74 7.39
CA GLY A 106 9.37 5.03 8.06
C GLY A 106 8.07 5.86 8.05
N PRO A 107 8.11 7.04 8.68
CA PRO A 107 6.95 7.91 8.79
C PRO A 107 6.56 8.50 7.44
N TYR A 108 5.25 8.49 7.16
CA TYR A 108 4.63 9.24 6.08
C TYR A 108 3.68 10.28 6.68
N GLU A 109 3.69 11.48 6.13
CA GLU A 109 2.73 12.52 6.45
C GLU A 109 1.43 12.26 5.68
N GLY A 110 0.32 12.06 6.41
CA GLY A 110 -0.99 11.75 5.86
C GLY A 110 -1.92 12.97 5.88
N GLU A 111 -2.56 13.27 4.76
CA GLU A 111 -3.57 14.32 4.64
C GLU A 111 -4.86 13.80 3.98
N ILE A 112 -6.01 14.32 4.42
CA ILE A 112 -7.29 14.08 3.75
C ILE A 112 -7.41 15.07 2.59
N THR A 113 -7.43 14.54 1.37
CA THR A 113 -7.45 15.36 0.15
C THR A 113 -8.86 15.62 -0.38
N GLY A 114 -9.88 15.05 0.26
CA GLY A 114 -11.28 15.20 -0.14
C GLY A 114 -12.14 14.00 0.23
N ALA A 115 -13.32 13.92 -0.38
CA ALA A 115 -14.30 12.88 -0.08
C ALA A 115 -13.75 11.48 -0.39
N ARG A 116 -13.56 10.66 0.66
CA ARG A 116 -12.99 9.30 0.57
C ARG A 116 -11.63 9.28 -0.14
N SER A 117 -10.83 10.33 0.02
CA SER A 117 -9.48 10.39 -0.54
C SER A 117 -8.46 10.91 0.47
N ALA A 118 -7.26 10.37 0.38
CA ALA A 118 -6.14 10.74 1.22
C ALA A 118 -4.83 10.69 0.42
N ARG A 119 -3.82 11.41 0.89
CA ARG A 119 -2.46 11.35 0.38
C ARG A 119 -1.51 11.07 1.52
N PHE A 120 -0.51 10.22 1.27
CA PHE A 120 0.61 9.99 2.16
C PHE A 120 1.91 10.34 1.44
N THR A 121 2.74 11.17 2.05
CA THR A 121 4.03 11.61 1.51
C THR A 121 5.17 11.13 2.41
N SER A 122 6.16 10.44 1.85
CA SER A 122 7.33 9.98 2.58
C SER A 122 8.32 11.11 2.84
N GLY A 123 9.27 10.87 3.77
CA GLY A 123 10.53 11.60 3.78
C GLY A 123 11.31 11.42 2.47
N LYS A 124 12.26 12.33 2.23
CA LYS A 124 13.24 12.24 1.15
C LYS A 124 14.33 11.26 1.54
N ASP A 125 14.50 10.17 0.79
CA ASP A 125 15.50 9.13 1.08
C ASP A 125 16.77 9.38 0.26
N GLU A 126 17.81 9.88 0.92
CA GLU A 126 19.09 10.23 0.26
C GLU A 126 19.82 9.00 -0.30
N ALA A 127 19.72 7.86 0.38
CA ALA A 127 20.40 6.62 -0.01
C ALA A 127 19.95 6.15 -1.39
N THR A 128 18.63 6.14 -1.63
CA THR A 128 18.06 5.77 -2.93
C THR A 128 17.96 6.94 -3.90
N GLY A 129 17.86 8.17 -3.38
CA GLY A 129 17.58 9.38 -4.18
C GLY A 129 16.11 9.50 -4.58
N PHE A 130 15.20 8.92 -3.80
CA PHE A 130 13.76 8.94 -4.08
C PHE A 130 12.91 9.56 -2.96
N GLN A 131 11.75 10.07 -3.34
CA GLN A 131 10.62 10.35 -2.44
C GLN A 131 9.37 9.64 -2.99
N ILE A 132 8.50 9.16 -2.10
CA ILE A 132 7.28 8.46 -2.47
C ILE A 132 6.06 9.27 -2.06
N VAL A 133 5.10 9.40 -2.98
CA VAL A 133 3.76 9.92 -2.72
C VAL A 133 2.74 8.85 -3.05
N ARG A 134 1.76 8.65 -2.17
CA ARG A 134 0.68 7.68 -2.35
C ARG A 134 -0.68 8.36 -2.24
N ASP A 135 -1.45 8.34 -3.32
CA ASP A 135 -2.84 8.79 -3.32
C ASP A 135 -3.78 7.60 -3.19
N PHE A 136 -4.70 7.68 -2.23
CA PHE A 136 -5.73 6.69 -1.96
C PHE A 136 -7.10 7.27 -2.27
N ARG A 137 -7.95 6.48 -2.93
CA ARG A 137 -9.34 6.88 -3.17
C ARG A 137 -10.28 5.68 -3.10
N LEU A 138 -11.19 5.70 -2.14
CA LEU A 138 -12.28 4.73 -2.06
C LEU A 138 -13.47 5.22 -2.92
N ALA A 139 -14.01 4.33 -3.74
CA ALA A 139 -15.17 4.62 -4.57
C ALA A 139 -16.37 5.07 -3.73
N ALA A 140 -17.24 5.93 -4.31
CA ALA A 140 -18.43 6.41 -3.63
C ALA A 140 -19.45 5.28 -3.34
N LYS A 141 -19.45 4.24 -4.18
CA LYS A 141 -20.27 3.03 -4.06
C LYS A 141 -19.39 1.81 -4.34
N GLY A 142 -19.73 0.66 -3.75
CA GLY A 142 -18.99 -0.58 -3.91
C GLY A 142 -17.68 -0.61 -3.12
N THR A 143 -16.79 -1.53 -3.48
CA THR A 143 -15.60 -1.86 -2.68
C THR A 143 -14.31 -1.25 -3.21
N HIS A 144 -14.28 -0.82 -4.48
CA HIS A 144 -13.05 -0.43 -5.17
C HIS A 144 -12.23 0.65 -4.43
N LEU A 145 -11.04 0.28 -3.97
CA LEU A 145 -9.99 1.16 -3.49
C LEU A 145 -8.92 1.35 -4.58
N ARG A 146 -8.77 2.57 -5.08
CA ARG A 146 -7.69 2.92 -6.00
C ARG A 146 -6.50 3.47 -5.22
N ILE A 147 -5.32 2.99 -5.56
CA ILE A 147 -4.05 3.41 -4.98
C ILE A 147 -3.11 3.82 -6.12
N LYS A 148 -2.54 5.02 -6.04
CA LYS A 148 -1.50 5.49 -6.96
C LYS A 148 -0.24 5.75 -6.15
N GLN A 149 0.81 4.96 -6.39
CA GLN A 149 2.15 5.27 -5.92
C GLN A 149 2.88 6.08 -6.99
N THR A 150 3.50 7.19 -6.60
CA THR A 150 4.37 8.01 -7.43
C THR A 150 5.76 8.00 -6.79
N VAL A 151 6.76 7.52 -7.53
CA VAL A 151 8.17 7.57 -7.14
C VAL A 151 8.80 8.79 -7.81
N ILE A 152 9.30 9.72 -7.00
CA ILE A 152 9.90 10.98 -7.43
C ILE A 152 11.41 10.84 -7.32
N ASN A 153 12.13 10.97 -8.44
CA ASN A 153 13.59 11.08 -8.41
C ASN A 153 13.98 12.47 -7.93
N ILE A 154 14.56 12.54 -6.74
CA ILE A 154 15.02 13.79 -6.10
C ILE A 154 16.54 13.98 -6.24
N SER A 155 17.21 13.06 -6.93
CA SER A 155 18.64 13.15 -7.24
C SER A 155 18.89 13.84 -8.59
N ASP A 156 20.14 14.19 -8.83
CA ASP A 156 20.67 14.75 -10.08
C ASP A 156 21.03 13.67 -11.12
N LYS A 157 20.80 12.39 -10.82
CA LYS A 157 21.17 11.26 -11.68
C LYS A 157 19.95 10.52 -12.19
N THR A 158 20.06 9.95 -13.39
CA THR A 158 19.07 8.96 -13.84
C THR A 158 19.17 7.71 -12.97
N ARG A 159 18.05 7.24 -12.43
CA ARG A 159 17.95 6.06 -11.58
C ARG A 159 16.96 5.06 -12.17
N GLN A 160 17.24 3.77 -11.99
CA GLN A 160 16.34 2.68 -12.35
C GLN A 160 15.57 2.21 -11.12
N VAL A 161 14.25 2.04 -11.25
CA VAL A 161 13.37 1.64 -10.16
C VAL A 161 12.15 0.90 -10.71
N CYS A 162 11.58 -0.01 -9.91
CA CYS A 162 10.26 -0.57 -10.13
C CYS A 162 9.37 -0.44 -8.91
N TYR A 163 8.08 -0.61 -9.15
CA TYR A 163 7.06 -0.61 -8.11
C TYR A 163 6.90 -2.00 -7.54
N TRP A 164 6.86 -2.10 -6.21
CA TRP A 164 6.49 -3.31 -5.50
C TRP A 164 5.29 -3.05 -4.60
N CYS A 165 4.51 -4.09 -4.36
CA CYS A 165 3.43 -4.08 -3.39
C CYS A 165 3.24 -5.46 -2.80
N ARG A 166 3.23 -5.54 -1.47
CA ARG A 166 2.97 -6.75 -0.71
C ARG A 166 1.58 -6.66 -0.11
N THR A 167 0.74 -7.68 -0.31
CA THR A 167 -0.63 -7.68 0.19
C THR A 167 -0.90 -9.02 0.84
N PHE A 168 -0.95 -9.02 2.17
CA PHE A 168 -1.28 -10.21 2.94
C PHE A 168 -2.78 -10.23 3.21
N VAL A 169 -3.45 -11.26 2.70
CA VAL A 169 -4.85 -11.58 2.97
C VAL A 169 -4.93 -12.80 3.87
N HIS A 170 -6.12 -13.13 4.37
CA HIS A 170 -6.33 -14.37 5.11
C HIS A 170 -5.99 -15.59 4.24
N GLY A 171 -5.08 -16.45 4.70
CA GLY A 171 -4.52 -17.55 3.91
C GLY A 171 -5.42 -18.78 3.77
N GLN A 172 -4.88 -19.81 3.11
CA GLN A 172 -5.52 -21.11 2.81
C GLN A 172 -6.72 -21.00 1.85
N GLY A 173 -6.75 -19.94 1.04
CA GLY A 173 -7.62 -19.79 -0.11
C GLY A 173 -6.97 -20.25 -1.41
N ILE A 174 -7.64 -19.96 -2.53
CA ILE A 174 -7.20 -20.32 -3.88
C ILE A 174 -6.72 -19.05 -4.59
N CYS A 175 -5.47 -19.04 -5.07
CA CYS A 175 -4.98 -17.95 -5.92
C CYS A 175 -5.25 -18.27 -7.39
N VAL A 176 -5.77 -17.28 -8.11
CA VAL A 176 -6.07 -17.36 -9.53
C VAL A 176 -5.25 -16.31 -10.26
N VAL A 177 -4.35 -16.77 -11.13
CA VAL A 177 -3.50 -15.90 -11.95
C VAL A 177 -3.83 -16.13 -13.42
N PRO A 178 -4.44 -15.16 -14.12
CA PRO A 178 -4.60 -15.25 -15.58
C PRO A 178 -3.22 -15.32 -16.24
N VAL A 179 -3.06 -16.20 -17.23
CA VAL A 179 -1.82 -16.29 -18.02
C VAL A 179 -1.99 -15.56 -19.35
N THR A 180 -0.91 -14.93 -19.83
CA THR A 180 -0.87 -14.41 -21.19
C THR A 180 -0.49 -15.52 -22.17
N GLU A 181 -0.98 -15.41 -23.41
CA GLU A 181 -0.70 -16.35 -24.49
C GLU A 181 0.81 -16.62 -24.59
N HIS A 182 1.60 -15.56 -24.71
CA HIS A 182 3.05 -15.64 -24.60
C HIS A 182 3.52 -15.49 -23.14
N SER A 183 4.41 -16.39 -22.74
CA SER A 183 5.15 -16.35 -21.48
C SER A 183 6.54 -16.92 -21.74
N ARG A 184 7.57 -16.34 -21.11
CA ARG A 184 8.95 -16.82 -21.14
C ARG A 184 9.17 -18.01 -20.20
N MET A 185 8.19 -18.28 -19.33
CA MET A 185 8.23 -19.33 -18.33
C MET A 185 7.50 -20.56 -18.89
N PRO A 186 8.16 -21.73 -19.05
CA PRO A 186 7.54 -22.90 -19.66
C PRO A 186 6.27 -23.37 -18.94
N ARG A 187 6.23 -23.25 -17.61
CA ARG A 187 5.06 -23.57 -16.77
C ARG A 187 4.17 -22.35 -16.48
N LYS A 188 4.36 -21.23 -17.19
CA LYS A 188 3.72 -19.92 -16.96
C LYS A 188 3.98 -19.31 -15.57
N HIS A 189 4.87 -19.92 -14.81
CA HIS A 189 5.35 -19.46 -13.51
C HIS A 189 6.74 -20.07 -13.23
N VAL A 190 7.44 -19.51 -12.24
CA VAL A 190 8.67 -20.06 -11.65
C VAL A 190 8.52 -20.11 -10.13
N ILE A 191 9.32 -20.95 -9.46
CA ILE A 191 9.37 -21.05 -7.99
C ILE A 191 10.74 -20.60 -7.50
N TYR A 192 10.78 -19.78 -6.44
CA TYR A 192 12.01 -19.48 -5.71
C TYR A 192 12.24 -20.54 -4.64
N GLU A 193 13.35 -21.28 -4.72
CA GLU A 193 13.64 -22.40 -3.81
C GLU A 193 14.23 -21.91 -2.48
N ASN A 194 15.21 -21.01 -2.53
CA ASN A 194 15.99 -20.59 -1.35
C ASN A 194 16.46 -19.12 -1.47
N GLY A 195 15.73 -18.31 -2.23
CA GLY A 195 16.02 -16.88 -2.40
C GLY A 195 17.21 -16.54 -3.32
N THR A 196 18.00 -17.54 -3.72
CA THR A 196 19.08 -17.42 -4.71
C THR A 196 18.85 -18.30 -5.93
N THR A 197 18.13 -19.42 -5.78
CA THR A 197 17.77 -20.33 -6.87
C THR A 197 16.34 -20.09 -7.35
N ILE A 198 16.18 -20.00 -8.68
CA ILE A 198 14.88 -19.95 -9.36
C ILE A 198 14.70 -21.24 -10.16
N ASN A 199 13.70 -22.03 -9.78
CA ASN A 199 13.27 -23.21 -10.51
C ASN A 199 12.30 -22.80 -11.62
N PHE A 200 12.73 -22.94 -12.87
CA PHE A 200 11.96 -22.55 -14.06
C PHE A 200 11.09 -23.68 -14.63
N LEU A 201 11.22 -24.90 -14.10
CA LEU A 201 10.37 -26.06 -14.40
C LEU A 201 9.84 -26.66 -13.10
N PRO A 202 9.12 -25.88 -12.27
CA PRO A 202 8.56 -26.40 -11.04
C PRO A 202 7.50 -27.47 -11.33
N ASP A 203 7.43 -28.44 -10.43
CA ASP A 203 6.35 -29.42 -10.34
C ASP A 203 5.81 -29.41 -8.91
N ASP A 204 4.51 -29.21 -8.77
CA ASP A 204 3.82 -29.05 -7.49
C ASP A 204 2.34 -29.44 -7.65
N GLU A 205 1.87 -30.38 -6.84
CA GLU A 205 0.50 -30.88 -6.89
C GLU A 205 -0.56 -29.84 -6.50
N LYS A 206 -0.17 -28.72 -5.88
CA LYS A 206 -1.08 -27.61 -5.53
C LYS A 206 -1.17 -26.56 -6.62
N ILE A 207 -0.43 -26.72 -7.71
CA ILE A 207 -0.40 -25.76 -8.81
C ILE A 207 -0.89 -26.44 -10.09
N SER A 208 -1.99 -25.94 -10.64
CA SER A 208 -2.57 -26.45 -11.88
C SER A 208 -2.73 -25.34 -12.91
N GLN A 209 -2.77 -25.71 -14.20
CA GLN A 209 -3.12 -24.80 -15.29
C GLN A 209 -4.44 -25.22 -15.89
N ARG A 210 -5.40 -24.29 -15.95
CA ARG A 210 -6.75 -24.57 -16.44
C ARG A 210 -7.35 -23.32 -17.09
N ASP A 211 -7.92 -23.49 -18.29
CA ASP A 211 -8.73 -22.48 -18.99
C ASP A 211 -8.08 -21.08 -19.10
N GLY A 212 -6.75 -21.03 -19.28
CA GLY A 212 -6.00 -19.76 -19.36
C GLY A 212 -5.61 -19.15 -18.01
N TYR A 213 -5.64 -19.95 -16.94
CA TYR A 213 -5.23 -19.56 -15.59
C TYR A 213 -4.21 -20.53 -15.01
N VAL A 214 -3.31 -20.01 -14.18
CA VAL A 214 -2.61 -20.80 -13.15
C VAL A 214 -3.41 -20.69 -11.86
N LEU A 215 -3.74 -21.83 -11.28
CA LEU A 215 -4.43 -21.96 -10.00
C LEU A 215 -3.43 -22.45 -8.95
N VAL A 216 -3.42 -21.81 -7.79
CA VAL A 216 -2.68 -22.27 -6.61
C VAL A 216 -3.71 -22.59 -5.53
N GLU A 217 -3.98 -23.88 -5.35
CA GLU A 217 -5.15 -24.40 -4.62
C GLU A 217 -4.84 -24.75 -3.16
N GLY A 218 -3.59 -24.53 -2.74
CA GLY A 218 -3.13 -24.69 -1.37
C GLY A 218 -1.71 -24.15 -1.23
N PRO A 219 -1.12 -24.22 -0.02
CA PRO A 219 0.28 -23.85 0.17
C PRO A 219 1.18 -24.71 -0.73
N PRO A 220 1.90 -24.12 -1.69
CA PRO A 220 2.86 -24.85 -2.50
C PRO A 220 4.04 -25.32 -1.63
N ARG A 221 4.84 -26.26 -2.14
CA ARG A 221 6.08 -26.74 -1.48
C ARG A 221 7.01 -25.60 -1.10
N MET A 222 7.06 -24.56 -1.94
CA MET A 222 7.81 -23.33 -1.70
C MET A 222 6.90 -22.12 -1.89
N PRO A 223 6.89 -21.16 -0.94
CA PRO A 223 5.85 -20.14 -0.87
C PRO A 223 5.90 -19.14 -2.03
N LYS A 224 7.10 -18.81 -2.52
CA LYS A 224 7.29 -17.70 -3.45
C LYS A 224 7.27 -18.14 -4.91
N LEU A 225 6.22 -17.77 -5.63
CA LEU A 225 6.12 -17.94 -7.08
C LEU A 225 6.34 -16.60 -7.80
N GLY A 226 6.85 -16.67 -9.02
CA GLY A 226 6.99 -15.53 -9.93
C GLY A 226 6.28 -15.78 -11.25
N PHE A 227 5.65 -14.75 -11.80
CA PHE A 227 4.92 -14.78 -13.06
C PHE A 227 5.35 -13.63 -13.97
N ASP A 228 5.24 -13.84 -15.29
CA ASP A 228 5.41 -12.79 -16.30
C ASP A 228 4.09 -12.44 -17.03
N SER A 229 2.96 -12.82 -16.45
CA SER A 229 1.64 -12.51 -16.98
C SER A 229 1.41 -11.01 -17.10
N LYS A 230 1.03 -10.56 -18.30
CA LYS A 230 0.68 -9.16 -18.57
C LYS A 230 -0.82 -8.87 -18.50
N ALA A 231 -1.63 -9.80 -17.99
CA ALA A 231 -3.08 -9.62 -17.84
C ALA A 231 -3.46 -8.47 -16.88
N GLY A 232 -2.56 -8.09 -15.96
CA GLY A 232 -2.73 -6.92 -15.09
C GLY A 232 -3.73 -7.09 -13.96
N TRP A 233 -4.06 -8.33 -13.59
CA TRP A 233 -4.83 -8.63 -12.40
C TRP A 233 -4.55 -10.05 -11.89
N MET A 234 -4.93 -10.30 -10.64
CA MET A 234 -5.05 -11.62 -10.02
C MET A 234 -6.25 -11.61 -9.08
N ALA A 235 -6.72 -12.81 -8.72
CA ALA A 235 -7.71 -12.97 -7.67
C ALA A 235 -7.27 -13.97 -6.61
N TYR A 236 -7.84 -13.84 -5.43
CA TYR A 236 -7.65 -14.76 -4.32
C TYR A 236 -9.00 -15.03 -3.67
N LEU A 237 -9.48 -16.28 -3.77
CA LEU A 237 -10.71 -16.73 -3.14
C LEU A 237 -10.39 -17.19 -1.72
N MET A 238 -10.81 -16.40 -0.73
CA MET A 238 -10.64 -16.74 0.69
C MET A 238 -11.70 -17.75 1.15
N ARG A 239 -11.43 -18.45 2.26
CA ARG A 239 -12.36 -19.45 2.84
C ARG A 239 -13.66 -18.89 3.43
N ASN A 240 -13.77 -17.57 3.53
CA ASN A 240 -14.98 -16.87 3.95
C ASN A 240 -15.79 -16.35 2.75
N ASP A 241 -15.66 -17.00 1.59
CA ASP A 241 -16.37 -16.70 0.34
C ASP A 241 -16.17 -15.28 -0.20
N LEU A 242 -15.10 -14.60 0.23
CA LEU A 242 -14.70 -13.31 -0.32
C LEU A 242 -13.65 -13.50 -1.42
N LEU A 243 -13.94 -12.94 -2.59
CA LEU A 243 -12.99 -12.84 -3.69
C LEU A 243 -12.23 -11.52 -3.62
N PHE A 244 -10.94 -11.59 -3.25
CA PHE A 244 -10.05 -10.44 -3.31
C PHE A 244 -9.48 -10.30 -4.73
N VAL A 245 -9.78 -9.20 -5.41
CA VAL A 245 -9.24 -8.92 -6.75
C VAL A 245 -8.26 -7.76 -6.66
N LYS A 246 -7.06 -7.97 -7.19
CA LYS A 246 -6.03 -6.94 -7.28
C LYS A 246 -5.68 -6.71 -8.74
N GLY A 247 -5.70 -5.45 -9.17
CA GLY A 247 -5.34 -5.03 -10.52
C GLY A 247 -4.18 -4.04 -10.53
N TRP A 248 -3.39 -4.05 -11.60
CA TRP A 248 -2.29 -3.14 -11.84
C TRP A 248 -2.04 -2.97 -13.34
N PRO A 249 -1.51 -1.82 -13.78
CA PRO A 249 -1.13 -1.64 -15.17
C PRO A 249 0.07 -2.51 -15.53
N THR A 250 0.05 -3.09 -16.72
CA THR A 250 1.18 -3.80 -17.33
C THR A 250 1.65 -3.04 -18.57
N TYR A 251 2.95 -3.12 -18.86
CA TYR A 251 3.58 -2.37 -19.94
C TYR A 251 4.36 -3.33 -20.83
N PRO A 252 3.74 -3.91 -21.87
CA PRO A 252 4.34 -5.01 -22.62
C PRO A 252 5.68 -4.70 -23.29
N LYS A 253 5.94 -3.42 -23.57
CA LYS A 253 7.16 -2.91 -24.24
C LYS A 253 8.23 -2.39 -23.26
N ARG A 254 8.04 -2.54 -21.95
CA ARG A 254 9.02 -2.09 -20.94
C ARG A 254 9.81 -3.26 -20.37
N PRO A 255 11.10 -3.06 -20.04
CA PRO A 255 11.83 -4.03 -19.24
C PRO A 255 11.26 -4.06 -17.83
N TYR A 256 11.07 -5.27 -17.30
CA TYR A 256 10.80 -5.52 -15.89
C TYR A 256 12.14 -5.86 -15.25
N ASN A 257 12.61 -4.98 -14.36
CA ASN A 257 13.99 -4.94 -13.85
C ASN A 257 14.25 -5.83 -12.63
N GLU A 258 13.23 -6.54 -12.14
CA GLU A 258 13.44 -7.62 -11.18
C GLU A 258 14.22 -8.78 -11.81
N MET A 259 14.89 -9.59 -10.99
CA MET A 259 15.84 -10.61 -11.49
C MET A 259 15.23 -11.54 -12.55
N ALA A 260 13.99 -12.02 -12.33
CA ALA A 260 13.27 -12.86 -13.30
C ALA A 260 12.33 -12.06 -14.24
N GLY A 261 12.41 -10.73 -14.21
CA GLY A 261 11.54 -9.83 -14.97
C GLY A 261 10.06 -10.06 -14.68
N LEU A 262 9.72 -10.25 -13.41
CA LEU A 262 8.38 -10.60 -12.96
C LEU A 262 7.42 -9.42 -13.13
N THR A 263 6.19 -9.71 -13.52
CA THR A 263 5.06 -8.77 -13.48
C THR A 263 4.17 -8.96 -12.25
N LEU A 264 4.32 -10.11 -11.59
CA LEU A 264 3.61 -10.53 -10.39
C LEU A 264 4.47 -11.54 -9.61
N SER A 265 4.43 -11.46 -8.29
CA SER A 265 4.88 -12.53 -7.40
C SER A 265 3.81 -12.75 -6.34
N ILE A 266 3.60 -14.01 -5.97
CA ILE A 266 2.75 -14.41 -4.86
C ILE A 266 3.61 -15.15 -3.82
N TRP A 267 3.14 -15.16 -2.57
CA TRP A 267 3.80 -15.77 -1.42
C TRP A 267 2.77 -16.55 -0.59
#